data_AF-A0A5N5LC92-F1
#
_entry.id   AF-A0A5N5LC92-F1
#
_cell.length_a   1.000
_cell.length_b   1.000
_cell.length_c   1.000
_cell.angle_alpha   90.00
_cell.angle_beta   90.00
_cell.angle_gamma   90.00
#
_symmetry.space_group_name_H-M   'P 1'
#
loop_
_entity.id
_entity.type
_entity.pdbx_description
1 polymer ?
#
loop_
_entity_poly.entity_id
_entity_poly.type
_entity_poly.pdbx_seq_one_letter_code
_entity_poly.pdbx_strand_id
1 'polypeptide(L)'
;MSSQDNKGIPLSHAPNHVSYKLFELPPELLDLLEGDNSPVSLTLTSSPTAALLKTPNKTYSLRQKNTSNALILLSPSATNPNPTTSTSTATTDTTTHTSPMQEDTEVEGMPDTTPGLNAIATVHETIELVPQGDNAAAPAKVAKGKWHERFAKGR
;
A
#
# COMPACT_ATOMS: atom_id res chain seq x y z
N MET A 1 8.15 31.27 25.84
CA MET A 1 8.41 29.84 25.60
C MET A 1 7.19 29.30 24.87
N SER A 2 7.26 29.08 23.56
CA SER A 2 6.12 28.61 22.76
C SER A 2 5.86 27.13 23.02
N SER A 3 4.77 26.82 23.71
CA SER A 3 4.19 25.48 23.73
C SER A 3 3.38 25.31 22.44
N GLN A 4 4.02 24.82 21.38
CA GLN A 4 3.25 24.31 20.25
C GLN A 4 2.66 22.97 20.67
N ASP A 5 1.35 22.95 20.93
CA ASP A 5 0.58 21.71 20.96
C ASP A 5 0.74 21.03 19.59
N ASN A 6 1.55 19.97 19.55
CA ASN A 6 1.75 19.18 18.33
C ASN A 6 0.51 18.31 18.06
N LYS A 7 -0.55 18.92 17.55
CA LYS A 7 -1.79 18.26 17.10
C LYS A 7 -1.61 17.52 15.75
N GLY A 8 -0.45 16.90 15.54
CA GLY A 8 -0.15 16.15 14.34
C GLY A 8 -0.83 14.78 14.34
N ILE A 9 -1.12 14.24 13.16
CA ILE A 9 -1.55 12.84 13.01
C ILE A 9 -0.32 11.95 13.20
N PRO A 10 -0.32 11.00 14.16
CA PRO A 10 0.82 10.11 14.36
C PRO A 10 1.00 9.19 13.15
N LEU A 11 2.23 9.12 12.65
CA LEU A 11 2.64 8.25 11.55
C LEU A 11 3.63 7.20 12.08
N SER A 12 3.27 5.93 11.99
CA SER A 12 4.13 4.80 12.36
C SER A 12 4.61 4.06 11.11
N HIS A 13 5.78 3.44 11.17
CA HIS A 13 6.26 2.55 10.12
C HIS A 13 5.97 1.11 10.51
N ALA A 14 5.05 0.46 9.78
CA ALA A 14 4.57 -0.89 10.09
C ALA A 14 4.35 -1.69 8.78
N PRO A 15 5.44 -2.00 8.04
CA PRO A 15 5.33 -2.86 6.88
C PRO A 15 4.87 -4.25 7.33
N ASN A 16 3.82 -4.78 6.70
CA ASN A 16 3.41 -6.15 6.93
C ASN A 16 4.17 -7.10 5.98
N HIS A 17 4.03 -8.40 6.17
CA HIS A 17 4.65 -9.39 5.29
C HIS A 17 3.92 -9.55 3.93
N VAL A 18 2.92 -8.70 3.64
CA VAL A 18 2.16 -8.74 2.38
C VAL A 18 2.83 -7.83 1.36
N SER A 19 2.99 -8.34 0.14
CA SER A 19 3.51 -7.55 -0.97
C SER A 19 2.39 -6.75 -1.62
N TYR A 20 2.51 -5.42 -1.62
CA TYR A 20 1.57 -4.52 -2.29
C TYR A 20 2.10 -4.10 -3.66
N LYS A 21 1.24 -4.14 -4.67
CA LYS A 21 1.50 -3.57 -6.00
C LYS A 21 0.33 -2.70 -6.43
N LEU A 22 0.65 -1.59 -7.09
CA LEU A 22 -0.33 -0.65 -7.62
C LEU A 22 -0.60 -0.94 -9.09
N PHE A 23 -1.87 -1.00 -9.46
CA PHE A 23 -2.33 -1.16 -10.83
C PHE A 23 -2.96 0.15 -11.30
N GLU A 24 -2.57 0.64 -12.48
CA GLU A 24 -3.27 1.71 -13.18
C GLU A 24 -4.52 1.09 -13.84
N LEU A 25 -5.69 1.34 -13.25
CA LEU A 25 -6.96 0.77 -13.70
C LEU A 25 -7.55 1.58 -14.87
N PRO A 26 -7.78 0.96 -16.05
CA PRO A 26 -8.62 1.54 -17.09
C PRO A 26 -10.05 1.76 -16.57
N PRO A 27 -10.77 2.81 -17.02
CA PRO A 27 -12.13 3.12 -16.56
C PRO A 27 -13.09 1.93 -16.66
N GLU A 28 -13.00 1.19 -17.76
CA GLU A 28 -13.81 -0.01 -18.03
C GLU A 28 -13.61 -1.12 -16.97
N LEU A 29 -12.41 -1.23 -16.39
CA LEU A 29 -12.15 -2.18 -15.31
C LEU A 29 -12.55 -1.66 -13.95
N LEU A 30 -12.49 -0.34 -13.76
CA LEU A 30 -13.00 0.30 -12.56
C LEU A 30 -14.51 0.10 -12.46
N ASP A 31 -15.26 0.41 -13.53
CA ASP A 31 -16.71 0.22 -13.60
C ASP A 31 -17.10 -1.25 -13.36
N LEU A 32 -16.30 -2.18 -13.88
CA LEU A 32 -16.51 -3.62 -13.66
C LEU A 32 -16.28 -4.02 -12.19
N LEU A 33 -15.25 -3.47 -11.54
CA LEU A 33 -14.90 -3.76 -10.15
C LEU A 33 -15.85 -3.11 -9.14
N GLU A 34 -16.37 -1.92 -9.46
CA GLU A 34 -17.33 -1.19 -8.62
C GLU A 34 -18.77 -1.64 -8.86
N GLY A 35 -19.06 -2.29 -9.99
CA GLY A 35 -20.41 -2.76 -10.32
C GLY A 35 -20.91 -3.91 -9.43
N ASP A 36 -22.22 -4.00 -9.28
CA ASP A 36 -22.92 -5.00 -8.43
C ASP A 36 -22.80 -6.47 -8.91
N ASN A 37 -22.06 -6.73 -10.00
CA ASN A 37 -21.87 -8.08 -10.54
C ASN A 37 -20.86 -8.88 -9.70
N SER A 38 -21.38 -9.57 -8.69
CA SER A 38 -20.67 -10.64 -7.95
C SER A 38 -20.13 -11.75 -8.89
N PRO A 39 -19.09 -12.48 -8.46
CA PRO A 39 -17.71 -12.01 -8.30
C PRO A 39 -17.03 -11.81 -9.67
N VAL A 40 -16.38 -10.66 -9.87
CA VAL A 40 -15.58 -10.40 -11.07
C VAL A 40 -14.41 -11.39 -11.12
N SER A 41 -14.46 -12.34 -12.05
CA SER A 41 -13.37 -13.30 -12.26
C SER A 41 -12.20 -12.61 -12.94
N LEU A 42 -11.27 -12.11 -12.13
CA LEU A 42 -9.97 -11.62 -12.57
C LEU A 42 -8.96 -12.75 -12.45
N THR A 43 -8.37 -13.16 -13.57
CA THR A 43 -7.37 -14.23 -13.60
C THR A 43 -6.04 -13.72 -14.14
N LEU A 44 -4.97 -13.96 -13.39
CA LEU A 44 -3.60 -13.67 -13.84
C LEU A 44 -3.06 -14.92 -14.52
N THR A 45 -2.64 -14.77 -15.77
CA THR A 45 -2.02 -15.84 -16.56
C THR A 45 -0.65 -15.42 -17.02
N SER A 46 0.34 -16.30 -16.89
CA SER A 46 1.66 -16.08 -17.46
C SER A 46 1.65 -16.45 -18.94
N SER A 47 2.25 -15.60 -19.76
CA SER A 47 2.53 -15.85 -21.18
C SER A 47 4.04 -15.76 -21.39
N PRO A 48 4.61 -16.40 -22.43
CA PRO A 48 6.05 -16.40 -22.67
C PRO A 48 6.71 -15.01 -22.74
N THR A 49 5.93 -13.96 -23.01
CA THR A 49 6.43 -12.59 -23.19
C THR A 49 6.01 -11.64 -22.07
N ALA A 50 4.93 -11.92 -21.34
CA ALA A 50 4.41 -11.03 -20.31
C ALA A 50 3.41 -11.74 -19.37
N ALA A 51 3.15 -11.14 -18.21
CA ALA A 51 1.96 -11.49 -17.43
C ALA A 51 0.72 -10.84 -18.06
N LEU A 52 -0.40 -11.56 -18.07
CA LEU A 52 -1.68 -11.11 -18.60
C LEU A 52 -2.75 -11.14 -17.50
N LEU A 53 -3.54 -10.07 -17.40
CA LEU A 53 -4.77 -10.00 -16.61
C LEU A 53 -5.94 -10.26 -17.54
N LYS A 54 -6.65 -11.36 -17.32
CA LYS A 54 -7.88 -11.69 -18.04
C LYS A 54 -9.09 -11.28 -17.21
N THR A 55 -9.98 -10.57 -17.88
CA THR A 55 -11.32 -10.23 -17.40
C THR A 55 -12.33 -10.95 -18.28
N PRO A 56 -13.62 -11.00 -17.92
CA PRO A 56 -14.63 -11.69 -18.71
C PRO A 56 -14.68 -11.24 -20.18
N ASN A 57 -14.39 -9.96 -20.43
CA ASN A 57 -14.57 -9.34 -21.74
C ASN A 57 -13.25 -8.98 -22.43
N LYS A 58 -12.15 -8.81 -21.69
CA LYS A 58 -10.90 -8.22 -22.19
C LYS A 58 -9.67 -8.86 -21.55
N THR A 59 -8.57 -8.92 -22.31
CA THR A 59 -7.25 -9.33 -21.81
C THR A 59 -6.31 -8.13 -21.82
N TYR A 60 -5.57 -7.94 -20.72
CA TYR A 60 -4.62 -6.85 -20.55
C TYR A 60 -3.22 -7.42 -20.31
N SER A 61 -2.22 -6.89 -21.00
CA SER A 61 -0.81 -7.16 -20.70
C SER A 61 -0.33 -6.23 -19.60
N LEU A 62 0.29 -6.79 -18.56
CA LEU A 62 0.87 -6.02 -17.45
C LEU A 62 2.21 -5.44 -17.88
N ARG A 63 2.38 -4.13 -17.69
CA ARG A 63 3.65 -3.42 -17.91
C ARG A 63 4.09 -2.70 -16.67
N GLN A 64 5.31 -2.97 -16.23
CA GLN A 64 5.89 -2.28 -15.10
C GLN A 64 6.42 -0.91 -15.54
N LYS A 65 6.09 0.12 -14.77
CA LYS A 65 6.51 1.49 -14.98
C LYS A 65 7.09 2.04 -13.68
N ASN A 66 8.39 2.31 -13.69
CA ASN A 66 9.07 2.88 -12.54
C ASN A 66 8.64 4.33 -12.32
N THR A 67 8.55 4.73 -11.06
CA THR A 67 8.26 6.10 -10.66
C THR A 67 9.55 6.76 -10.16
N SER A 68 9.75 8.05 -10.45
CA SER A 68 10.91 8.80 -9.92
C SER A 68 10.76 9.13 -8.43
N ASN A 69 9.53 9.07 -7.93
CA ASN A 69 9.16 9.33 -6.55
C ASN A 69 8.71 8.03 -5.87
N ALA A 70 8.96 7.93 -4.57
CA ALA A 70 8.40 6.85 -3.75
C ALA A 70 6.94 7.15 -3.40
N LEU A 71 6.09 6.13 -3.52
CA LEU A 71 4.69 6.15 -3.09
C LEU A 71 4.58 5.39 -1.78
N ILE A 72 4.11 6.06 -0.72
CA ILE A 72 3.93 5.44 0.59
C ILE A 72 2.46 5.00 0.70
N LEU A 73 2.24 3.71 0.90
CA LEU A 73 0.91 3.18 1.19
C LEU A 73 0.67 3.28 2.69
N LEU A 74 -0.44 3.93 3.06
CA LEU A 74 -0.84 4.14 4.43
C LEU A 74 -2.11 3.32 4.72
N SER A 75 -2.16 2.74 5.91
CA SER A 75 -3.40 2.19 6.48
C SER A 75 -3.78 2.96 7.75
N PRO A 76 -5.07 3.12 8.05
CA PRO A 76 -5.50 3.69 9.32
C PRO A 76 -4.99 2.85 10.50
N SER A 77 -4.56 3.52 11.56
CA SER A 77 -4.22 2.93 12.85
C SER A 77 -5.15 3.48 13.92
N ALA A 78 -5.87 2.60 14.61
CA ALA A 78 -6.61 2.94 15.81
C ALA A 78 -5.74 2.58 17.02
N THR A 79 -4.99 3.54 17.55
CA THR A 79 -4.29 3.33 18.82
C THR A 79 -5.32 3.48 19.94
N ASN A 80 -5.76 2.36 20.50
CA ASN A 80 -6.56 2.38 21.72
C ASN A 80 -5.71 3.05 22.83
N PRO A 81 -6.19 4.11 23.51
CA PRO A 81 -5.45 4.75 24.59
C PRO A 81 -5.42 3.83 25.81
N ASN A 82 -4.67 2.74 25.77
CA ASN A 82 -4.26 2.05 26.99
C ASN A 82 -2.99 2.74 27.50
N PRO A 83 -3.02 3.41 28.66
CA PRO A 83 -1.89 4.18 29.15
C PRO A 83 -0.90 3.26 29.85
N THR A 84 -0.08 2.52 29.10
CA THR A 84 1.09 1.85 29.66
C THR A 84 2.21 1.70 28.64
N THR A 85 2.82 2.81 28.22
CA THR A 85 4.27 2.78 27.95
C THR A 85 4.84 4.19 28.06
N SER A 86 5.28 4.56 29.26
CA SER A 86 6.38 5.51 29.43
C SER A 86 7.68 4.71 29.45
N THR A 87 8.59 5.07 28.54
CA THR A 87 9.92 4.52 28.34
C THR A 87 10.80 4.52 29.60
N SER A 88 11.55 3.44 29.78
CA SER A 88 12.75 3.17 30.59
C SER A 88 13.39 4.33 31.38
N THR A 89 13.52 4.16 32.71
CA THR A 89 14.78 4.35 33.48
C THR A 89 14.69 3.78 34.92
N ALA A 90 15.57 2.80 35.20
CA ALA A 90 16.32 2.55 36.44
C ALA A 90 15.64 2.53 37.85
N THR A 91 15.80 1.37 38.53
CA THR A 91 16.03 1.16 39.99
C THR A 91 14.93 1.52 41.00
N THR A 92 14.31 0.52 41.66
CA THR A 92 14.58 0.01 43.03
C THR A 92 13.34 -0.72 43.61
N ASP A 93 13.54 -1.97 44.02
CA ASP A 93 13.06 -2.61 45.26
C ASP A 93 11.61 -2.45 45.78
N THR A 94 10.99 -3.63 45.99
CA THR A 94 10.39 -4.07 47.28
C THR A 94 8.87 -3.90 47.54
N THR A 95 8.25 -5.09 47.72
CA THR A 95 7.10 -5.44 48.57
C THR A 95 5.71 -5.65 47.96
N THR A 96 5.30 -6.90 48.14
CA THR A 96 4.03 -7.59 47.92
C THR A 96 2.91 -7.19 48.91
N HIS A 97 1.65 -7.29 48.44
CA HIS A 97 0.36 -7.29 49.18
C HIS A 97 -0.06 -5.94 49.82
N THR A 98 -1.30 -5.43 49.74
CA THR A 98 -2.63 -6.07 49.84
C THR A 98 -3.71 -5.01 49.50
N SER A 99 -4.81 -5.38 48.82
CA SER A 99 -6.03 -4.55 48.66
C SER A 99 -6.81 -4.39 49.99
N PRO A 100 -7.76 -3.43 50.15
CA PRO A 100 -9.12 -3.60 49.59
C PRO A 100 -9.95 -2.31 49.28
N MET A 101 -11.03 -2.52 48.50
CA MET A 101 -12.31 -1.79 48.37
C MET A 101 -12.33 -0.27 48.07
N GLN A 102 -12.83 0.10 46.88
CA GLN A 102 -13.73 1.25 46.71
C GLN A 102 -14.56 1.10 45.41
N GLU A 103 -15.86 1.17 45.60
CA GLU A 103 -16.94 1.20 44.62
C GLU A 103 -17.19 2.68 44.29
N ASP A 104 -17.07 3.10 43.02
CA ASP A 104 -17.65 4.36 42.54
C ASP A 104 -17.62 4.48 40.99
N THR A 105 -18.84 4.61 40.45
CA THR A 105 -19.21 5.38 39.25
C THR A 105 -18.61 5.01 37.89
N GLU A 106 -19.38 4.24 37.12
CA GLU A 106 -19.26 4.13 35.66
C GLU A 106 -19.56 5.48 34.99
N VAL A 107 -18.52 6.17 34.55
CA VAL A 107 -18.59 7.11 33.43
C VAL A 107 -17.90 6.43 32.25
N GLU A 108 -18.69 5.77 31.40
CA GLU A 108 -18.24 5.34 30.07
C GLU A 108 -17.92 6.58 29.22
N GLY A 109 -16.73 7.13 29.41
CA GLY A 109 -16.10 7.98 28.42
C GLY A 109 -15.79 7.13 27.20
N MET A 110 -16.26 7.55 26.02
CA MET A 110 -15.81 7.01 24.74
C MET A 110 -14.29 6.86 24.77
N PRO A 111 -13.71 5.71 24.37
CA PRO A 111 -12.26 5.64 24.23
C PRO A 111 -11.84 6.67 23.19
N ASP A 112 -11.09 7.69 23.62
CA ASP A 112 -10.42 8.67 22.77
C ASP A 112 -9.38 7.93 21.92
N THR A 113 -9.87 7.22 20.90
CA THR A 113 -9.04 6.52 19.94
C THR A 113 -8.38 7.61 19.10
N THR A 114 -7.12 7.89 19.39
CA THR A 114 -6.36 8.85 18.59
C THR A 114 -6.17 8.25 17.19
N PRO A 115 -6.71 8.89 16.12
CA PRO A 115 -6.55 8.37 14.77
C PRO A 115 -5.09 8.52 14.36
N GLY A 116 -4.47 7.44 13.90
CA GLY A 116 -3.10 7.40 13.39
C GLY A 116 -3.01 6.77 12.00
N LEU A 117 -1.81 6.79 11.43
CA LEU A 117 -1.50 6.20 10.14
C LEU A 117 -0.31 5.26 10.25
N ASN A 118 -0.39 4.11 9.59
CA ASN A 118 0.68 3.13 9.49
C ASN A 118 1.19 3.07 8.04
N ALA A 119 2.47 3.37 7.83
CA ALA A 119 3.13 3.15 6.55
C ALA A 119 3.37 1.66 6.34
N ILE A 120 2.57 1.04 5.48
CA ILE A 120 2.53 -0.41 5.22
C ILE A 120 3.38 -0.84 4.03
N ALA A 121 3.68 0.07 3.10
CA ALA A 121 4.57 -0.22 1.98
C ALA A 121 5.18 1.06 1.40
N THR A 122 6.34 0.92 0.77
CA THR A 122 6.95 1.95 -0.07
C THR A 122 7.13 1.39 -1.48
N VAL A 123 6.39 1.96 -2.43
CA VAL A 123 6.29 1.48 -3.81
C VAL A 123 7.04 2.44 -4.74
N HIS A 124 7.85 1.88 -5.65
CA HIS A 124 8.65 2.64 -6.63
C HIS A 124 8.28 2.33 -8.08
N GLU A 125 7.21 1.56 -8.25
CA GLU A 125 6.74 1.09 -9.54
C GLU A 125 5.22 0.96 -9.54
N THR A 126 4.62 1.14 -10.71
CA THR A 126 3.20 0.89 -10.95
C THR A 126 3.07 -0.10 -12.09
N ILE A 127 1.94 -0.80 -12.14
CA ILE A 127 1.60 -1.73 -13.20
C ILE A 127 0.56 -1.07 -14.10
N GLU A 128 0.96 -0.76 -15.32
CA GLU A 128 0.08 -0.32 -16.39
C GLU A 128 -0.59 -1.54 -17.05
N LEU A 129 -1.89 -1.42 -17.32
CA LEU A 129 -2.68 -2.45 -18.01
C LEU A 129 -2.90 -2.05 -19.47
N VAL A 130 -2.24 -2.75 -20.39
CA VAL A 130 -2.37 -2.48 -21.84
C VAL A 130 -3.36 -3.45 -22.47
N PRO A 131 -4.48 -2.98 -23.06
CA PRO A 131 -5.43 -3.86 -23.76
C PRO A 131 -4.75 -4.61 -24.89
N GLN A 132 -4.89 -5.92 -24.89
CA GLN A 132 -4.43 -6.78 -25.96
C GLN A 132 -5.61 -6.96 -26.93
N GLY A 133 -5.62 -6.21 -28.04
CA GLY A 133 -6.60 -6.44 -29.10
C GLY A 133 -6.50 -7.88 -29.63
N ASP A 134 -7.58 -8.40 -30.22
CA ASP A 134 -7.74 -9.79 -30.72
C ASP A 134 -6.69 -10.29 -31.73
N ASN A 135 -5.67 -9.48 -32.03
CA ASN A 135 -4.59 -9.79 -32.94
C ASN A 135 -3.23 -9.89 -32.22
N ALA A 136 -3.19 -10.69 -31.16
CA ALA A 136 -1.97 -11.01 -30.43
C ALA A 136 -1.26 -12.24 -31.00
N ALA A 137 -1.02 -12.23 -32.30
CA ALA A 137 -0.10 -13.15 -32.97
C ALA A 137 0.79 -12.37 -33.93
N ALA A 138 1.56 -11.42 -33.42
CA ALA A 138 2.69 -10.89 -34.14
C ALA A 138 3.85 -10.65 -33.17
N PRO A 139 4.99 -11.37 -33.30
CA PRO A 139 6.18 -11.03 -32.53
C PRO A 139 6.60 -9.61 -32.88
N ALA A 140 6.80 -8.78 -31.85
CA ALA A 140 7.32 -7.43 -32.01
C ALA A 140 8.59 -7.48 -32.88
N LYS A 141 8.53 -6.92 -34.08
CA LYS A 141 9.72 -6.70 -34.91
C LYS A 141 10.67 -5.85 -34.08
N VAL A 142 11.77 -6.46 -33.66
CA VAL A 142 12.84 -5.81 -32.93
C VAL A 142 13.34 -4.65 -33.78
N ALA A 143 13.02 -3.41 -33.41
CA ALA A 143 13.70 -2.24 -33.92
C ALA A 143 15.09 -2.17 -33.28
N LYS A 144 15.95 -3.13 -33.63
CA LYS A 144 17.38 -3.15 -33.30
C LYS A 144 18.05 -2.14 -34.22
N GLY A 145 18.47 -1.01 -33.65
CA GLY A 145 19.47 -0.16 -34.29
C GLY A 145 19.04 1.28 -34.57
N LYS A 146 18.80 2.08 -33.54
CA LYS A 146 18.88 3.54 -33.70
C LYS A 146 19.36 4.34 -32.48
N TRP A 147 19.82 3.64 -31.43
CA TRP A 147 20.53 4.29 -30.32
C TRP A 147 22.04 4.33 -30.60
N HIS A 148 22.66 3.19 -30.90
CA HIS A 148 24.13 3.10 -31.10
C HIS A 148 24.69 3.95 -32.25
N GLU A 149 23.86 4.45 -33.16
CA GLU A 149 24.28 5.29 -34.29
C GLU A 149 24.34 6.79 -33.93
N ARG A 150 23.63 7.23 -32.88
CA ARG A 150 23.53 8.67 -32.53
C ARG A 150 24.67 9.19 -31.65
N PHE A 151 25.50 8.32 -31.07
CA PHE A 151 26.56 8.73 -30.13
C PHE A 151 27.98 8.35 -30.56
N ALA A 152 28.16 7.64 -31.69
CA ALA A 152 29.50 7.28 -32.19
C ALA A 152 30.06 8.27 -33.23
N LYS A 153 29.26 9.22 -33.71
CA LYS A 153 29.67 10.20 -34.74
C LYS A 153 30.16 11.49 -34.08
N GLY A 154 31.27 11.42 -33.36
CA GLY A 154 31.82 12.58 -32.65
C GLY A 154 33.03 12.27 -31.78
N ARG A 155 34.00 11.51 -32.31
CA ARG A 155 35.40 11.54 -31.90
C ARG A 155 36.28 11.32 -33.11
#